data_AF-A0A931LAZ2-F1
#
_entry.id   AF-A0A931LAZ2-F1
#
_cell.length_a   1.000
_cell.length_b   1.000
_cell.length_c   1.000
_cell.angle_alpha   90.00
_cell.angle_beta   90.00
_cell.angle_gamma   90.00
#
_symmetry.space_group_name_H-M   'P 1'
#
loop_
_entity.id
_entity.type
_entity.pdbx_description
1 polymer ?
#
loop_
_entity_poly.entity_id
_entity_poly.type
_entity_poly.pdbx_seq_one_letter_code
_entity_poly.pdbx_strand_id
1 'polypeptide(L)' 'MQVVAFCTPMRPDWRWRIVNYSGEMVEESYQTFPSIAIAVTEGTVRLNEMVLLDTRHHR' A
#
# COMPACT_ATOMS: atom_id res chain seq x y z
N MET A 1 10.29 3.35 0.88
CA MET A 1 8.93 2.84 1.16
C MET A 1 8.62 1.79 0.12
N GLN A 2 7.81 0.79 0.46
CA GLN A 2 7.44 -0.30 -0.43
C GLN A 2 5.97 -0.69 -0.23
N VAL A 3 5.36 -1.24 -1.28
CA VAL A 3 3.99 -1.78 -1.25
C VAL A 3 4.07 -3.30 -1.05
N VAL A 4 3.33 -3.80 -0.08
CA VAL A 4 3.22 -5.24 0.20
C VAL A 4 1.76 -5.64 0.11
N ALA A 5 1.44 -6.57 -0.77
CA ALA A 5 0.12 -7.17 -0.83
C ALA A 5 0.04 -8.42 0.06
N PHE A 6 -1.06 -8.57 0.78
CA PHE A 6 -1.29 -9.69 1.69
C PHE A 6 -2.76 -10.08 1.72
N CYS A 7 -3.03 -11.33 2.04
CA CYS A 7 -4.36 -11.83 2.41
C CYS A 7 -4.22 -12.78 3.60
N THR A 8 -5.32 -13.12 4.27
CA THR A 8 -5.30 -14.07 5.39
C THR A 8 -6.21 -15.25 5.09
N PRO A 9 -5.96 -16.45 5.64
CA PRO A 9 -6.85 -17.59 5.41
C PRO A 9 -8.32 -17.33 5.80
N MET A 10 -8.56 -16.47 6.81
CA MET A 10 -9.91 -16.09 7.25
C MET A 10 -10.58 -15.02 6.35
N ARG A 11 -9.78 -14.29 5.57
CA ARG A 11 -10.24 -13.23 4.65
C ARG A 11 -9.38 -13.33 3.38
N PRO A 12 -9.80 -14.15 2.41
CA PRO A 12 -9.00 -14.45 1.22
C PRO A 12 -8.88 -13.25 0.27
N ASP A 13 -9.60 -12.16 0.53
CA ASP A 13 -9.45 -10.93 -0.22
C ASP A 13 -8.11 -10.25 0.08
N TRP A 14 -7.48 -9.73 -0.96
CA TRP A 14 -6.19 -9.07 -0.89
C TRP A 14 -6.32 -7.65 -0.35
N ARG A 15 -5.34 -7.24 0.44
CA ARG A 15 -5.12 -5.86 0.87
C ARG A 15 -3.69 -5.48 0.55
N TRP A 16 -3.39 -4.20 0.53
CA TRP A 16 -2.00 -3.73 0.48
C TRP A 16 -1.66 -2.94 1.75
N ARG A 17 -0.37 -2.93 2.09
CA ARG A 17 0.25 -2.06 3.07
C ARG A 17 1.40 -1.31 2.42
N ILE A 18 1.56 -0.04 2.80
CA ILE A 18 2.79 0.71 2.55
C ILE A 18 3.63 0.60 3.81
N VAL A 19 4.86 0.12 3.68
CA VAL A 19 5.82 0.05 4.79
C VAL A 19 7.04 0.91 4.50
N ASN A 20 7.60 1.51 5.55
CA ASN A 20 8.84 2.29 5.46
C ASN A 20 10.07 1.36 5.43
N TYR A 21 11.26 1.95 5.33
CA TYR A 21 12.51 1.17 5.27
C TYR A 21 12.87 0.50 6.60
N SER A 22 12.29 0.94 7.71
CA SER A 22 12.40 0.31 9.03
C SER A 22 11.43 -0.87 9.19
N GLY A 23 10.56 -1.12 8.21
CA GLY A 23 9.53 -2.16 8.25
C GLY A 23 8.24 -1.73 8.96
N GLU A 24 8.12 -0.46 9.37
CA GLU A 24 6.91 0.04 10.02
C GLU A 24 5.80 0.25 8.99
N MET A 25 4.57 -0.11 9.37
CA MET A 25 3.38 0.14 8.55
C MET A 25 3.03 1.61 8.60
N VAL A 26 3.05 2.25 7.43
CA VAL A 26 2.67 3.65 7.25
C VAL A 26 1.19 3.77 6.94
N GLU A 27 0.67 2.91 6.06
CA GLU A 27 -0.74 2.90 5.65
C GLU A 27 -1.17 1.47 5.26
N GLU A 28 -2.46 1.16 5.44
CA GLU A 28 -3.09 -0.08 4.97
C GLU A 28 -4.37 0.25 4.19
N SER A 29 -4.65 -0.51 3.13
CA SER A 29 -5.88 -0.37 2.37
C SER A 29 -7.10 -0.72 3.22
N TYR A 30 -8.08 0.19 3.27
CA TYR A 30 -9.41 -0.11 3.82
C TYR A 30 -10.20 -1.07 2.92
N GLN A 31 -10.04 -0.90 1.60
CA GLN A 31 -10.65 -1.74 0.59
C GLN A 31 -9.93 -3.09 0.46
N THR A 32 -10.65 -4.05 -0.10
CA THR A 32 -10.19 -5.39 -0.40
C THR A 32 -10.27 -5.65 -1.89
N PHE A 33 -9.34 -6.46 -2.40
CA PHE A 33 -9.16 -6.70 -3.82
C PHE A 33 -9.23 -8.19 -4.15
N PRO A 34 -9.76 -8.56 -5.32
CA PRO A 34 -9.92 -9.97 -5.68
C PRO A 34 -8.60 -10.63 -6.13
N SER A 35 -7.53 -9.87 -6.35
CA SER A 35 -6.22 -10.42 -6.74
C SER A 35 -5.05 -9.62 -6.18
N ILE A 36 -3.92 -10.31 -6.01
CA ILE A 36 -2.64 -9.70 -5.61
C ILE A 36 -2.22 -8.58 -6.57
N ALA A 37 -2.41 -8.78 -7.88
CA ALA A 37 -2.01 -7.82 -8.89
C ALA A 37 -2.78 -6.50 -8.77
N ILE A 38 -4.09 -6.56 -8.50
CA ILE A 38 -4.91 -5.36 -8.29
C ILE A 38 -4.48 -4.66 -7.00
N ALA A 39 -4.27 -5.41 -5.91
CA ALA A 39 -3.82 -4.83 -4.64
C ALA A 39 -2.46 -4.12 -4.77
N VAL A 40 -1.48 -4.73 -5.45
CA VAL A 40 -0.16 -4.11 -5.69
C VAL A 40 -0.29 -2.87 -6.57
N THR A 41 -1.12 -2.92 -7.61
CA THR A 41 -1.31 -1.77 -8.51
C THR A 41 -1.91 -0.58 -7.77
N GLU A 42 -2.97 -0.80 -7.00
CA GLU A 42 -3.62 0.27 -6.23
C GLU A 42 -2.68 0.84 -5.16
N GLY A 43 -2.02 -0.02 -4.38
CA GLY A 43 -1.03 0.44 -3.39
C GLY A 43 0.15 1.19 -4.01
N THR A 44 0.55 0.87 -5.24
CA THR A 44 1.61 1.60 -5.95
C THR A 44 1.16 2.99 -6.37
N VAL A 45 -0.09 3.14 -6.81
CA VAL A 45 -0.69 4.46 -7.10
C VAL A 45 -0.69 5.30 -5.83
N ARG A 46 -1.19 4.75 -4.72
CA ARG A 46 -1.24 5.44 -3.43
C ARG A 46 0.15 5.85 -2.92
N LEU A 47 1.14 4.98 -3.03
CA LEU A 47 2.52 5.30 -2.65
C LEU A 47 3.07 6.48 -3.47
N ASN A 48 2.83 6.50 -4.78
CA ASN A 48 3.27 7.60 -5.64
C ASN A 48 2.63 8.94 -5.23
N GLU A 49 1.33 8.94 -4.90
CA GLU A 49 0.65 10.13 -4.39
C GLU A 49 1.27 10.65 -3.10
N MET A 50 1.58 9.76 -2.15
CA MET A 50 2.22 10.12 -0.89
C MET A 50 3.59 10.76 -1.10
N VAL A 51 4.43 10.17 -1.97
CA VAL A 51 5.76 10.70 -2.30
C VAL A 51 5.65 12.08 -2.96
N LEU A 52 4.68 12.27 -3.84
CA LEU A 52 4.44 13.57 -4.48
C LEU A 52 4.00 14.64 -3.48
N LEU A 53 3.11 14.31 -2.54
CA LEU A 53 2.69 15.22 -1.48
C LEU A 53 3.87 15.62 -0.59
N ASP A 54 4.67 14.64 -0.15
CA ASP A 54 5.86 14.87 0.67
C ASP A 54 6.84 15.82 -0.02
N THR A 55 7.12 15.59 -1.31
CA THR A 55 8.02 16.45 -2.09
C THR A 55 7.50 17.89 -2.23
N ARG A 56 6.18 18.09 -2.26
CA ARG A 56 5.56 19.42 -2.36
C ARG A 56 5.58 20.19 -1.05
N HIS A 57 5.62 19.52 0.09
CA HIS A 57 5.73 20.16 1.41
C HIS A 57 7.17 20.59 1.76
N HIS A 58 8.17 20.13 1.00
CA HIS A 58 9.59 20.43 1.20
C HIS A 58 10.16 21.49 0.22
N ARG A 59 9.31 22.19 -0.55
CA ARG A 59 9.69 23.36 -1.37
C ARG A 59 9.22 24.66 -0.73
#